data_AF-A0A8T5LIF9-F1
#
_entry.id   AF-A0A8T5LIF9-F1
#
_cell.length_a   1.000
_cell.length_b   1.000
_cell.length_c   1.000
_cell.angle_alpha   90.00
_cell.angle_beta   90.00
_cell.angle_gamma   90.00
#
_symmetry.space_group_name_H-M   'P 1'
#
loop_
_entity.id
_entity.type
_entity.pdbx_description
1 polymer ?
#
loop_
_entity_poly.entity_id
_entity_poly.type
_entity_poly.pdbx_seq_one_letter_code
_entity_poly.pdbx_strand_id
1 'polypeptide(L)'
;MAIPILTDIINNFWFFQTEGIVPFFKELPLSPIIIILMVASIVLPFVLDQLLFKSKYHVPIGLVLFPILVVLFTYAFINFGNLLGFDFYSFDFNKLIDTIINHWWIFFLFWPVVGFQLIMRLFIKGENAGKIITSIPIPIFEELAFRVLCINTIYLLSQSIVISIILSSIAFAIIHLPNKSNDKWGGPVKINAVFISGFIWGIVAIQYGVIFSIIIHVILNSVGVFVMPKLIPE
;
A
#
# COMPACT_ATOMS: atom_id res chain seq x y z
N MET A 1 18.37 -5.47 23.51
CA MET A 1 18.08 -6.77 22.84
C MET A 1 17.17 -6.51 21.64
N ALA A 2 17.73 -6.40 20.43
CA ALA A 2 16.99 -6.16 19.17
C ALA A 2 17.60 -6.89 17.96
N ILE A 3 18.65 -7.69 18.20
CA ILE A 3 19.45 -8.38 17.17
C ILE A 3 18.74 -9.60 16.57
N PRO A 4 17.95 -10.41 17.32
CA PRO A 4 17.27 -11.58 16.74
C PRO A 4 16.26 -11.19 15.66
N ILE A 5 15.39 -10.21 15.94
CA ILE A 5 14.36 -9.77 14.99
C ILE A 5 14.97 -9.18 13.71
N LEU A 6 16.04 -8.37 13.82
CA LEU A 6 16.69 -7.80 12.65
C LEU A 6 17.39 -8.88 11.81
N THR A 7 18.03 -9.85 12.47
CA THR A 7 18.67 -10.99 11.81
C THR A 7 17.62 -11.90 11.16
N ASP A 8 16.47 -12.12 11.80
CA ASP A 8 15.33 -12.84 11.23
C ASP A 8 14.71 -12.08 10.07
N ILE A 9 14.56 -10.75 10.13
CA ILE A 9 14.08 -9.96 9.00
C ILE A 9 15.04 -10.06 7.82
N ILE A 10 16.36 -9.95 8.03
CA ILE A 10 17.37 -10.03 6.97
C ILE A 10 17.46 -11.44 6.38
N ASN A 11 17.42 -12.48 7.23
CA ASN A 11 17.47 -13.87 6.78
C ASN A 11 16.15 -14.29 6.10
N ASN A 12 15.00 -13.75 6.55
CA ASN A 12 13.70 -13.96 5.92
C ASN A 12 13.43 -13.03 4.74
N PHE A 13 14.24 -11.97 4.55
CA PHE A 13 14.11 -11.01 3.45
C PHE A 13 14.16 -11.73 2.08
N TRP A 14 15.02 -12.74 1.99
CA TRP A 14 15.19 -13.59 0.82
C TRP A 14 14.36 -14.88 0.88
N PHE A 15 14.02 -15.35 2.08
CA PHE A 15 13.33 -16.62 2.32
C PHE A 15 11.90 -16.64 1.77
N PHE A 16 11.31 -15.47 1.52
CA PHE A 16 10.00 -15.32 0.88
C PHE A 16 10.02 -15.37 -0.65
N GLN A 17 11.20 -15.25 -1.29
CA GLN A 17 11.26 -15.40 -2.75
C GLN A 17 11.44 -16.85 -3.19
N THR A 18 11.88 -17.76 -2.31
CA THR A 18 12.20 -19.12 -2.74
C THR A 18 11.56 -20.25 -1.93
N GLU A 19 11.44 -20.23 -0.60
CA GLU A 19 11.06 -21.48 0.13
C GLU A 19 10.20 -21.35 1.42
N GLY A 20 9.76 -20.15 1.84
CA GLY A 20 9.16 -19.96 3.18
C GLY A 20 7.64 -19.83 3.35
N ILE A 21 6.87 -19.44 2.32
CA ILE A 21 5.39 -19.47 2.29
C ILE A 21 4.93 -19.88 0.89
N VAL A 22 5.18 -21.12 0.50
CA VAL A 22 4.48 -21.75 -0.64
C VAL A 22 3.83 -23.01 -0.10
N PRO A 23 2.60 -22.86 0.43
CA PRO A 23 1.47 -23.35 -0.35
C PRO A 23 0.43 -22.27 -0.66
N PHE A 24 0.68 -21.00 -0.32
CA PHE A 24 -0.25 -19.88 -0.58
C PHE A 24 0.01 -19.07 -1.84
N PHE A 25 1.15 -19.26 -2.52
CA PHE A 25 1.23 -18.99 -3.96
C PHE A 25 0.44 -20.07 -4.68
N LYS A 26 -0.89 -20.04 -4.57
CA LYS A 26 -1.65 -20.62 -5.66
C LYS A 26 -1.27 -19.76 -6.85
N GLU A 27 -0.63 -20.36 -7.84
CA GLU A 27 -0.74 -19.95 -9.22
C GLU A 27 -2.22 -20.01 -9.61
N LEU A 28 -3.05 -19.16 -8.99
CA LEU A 28 -4.42 -18.98 -9.40
C LEU A 28 -4.28 -18.45 -10.82
N PRO A 29 -4.78 -19.17 -11.84
CA PRO A 29 -4.87 -18.60 -13.17
C PRO A 29 -5.54 -17.24 -13.01
N LEU A 30 -4.98 -16.20 -13.66
CA LEU A 30 -5.45 -14.81 -13.59
C LEU A 30 -6.98 -14.77 -13.44
N SER A 31 -7.45 -14.66 -12.20
CA SER A 31 -8.86 -14.79 -11.91
C SER A 31 -9.53 -13.49 -12.33
N PRO A 32 -10.77 -13.47 -12.84
CA PRO A 32 -11.50 -12.22 -13.09
C PRO A 32 -11.47 -11.25 -11.90
N ILE A 33 -11.30 -11.78 -10.68
CA ILE A 33 -11.06 -11.04 -9.44
C ILE A 33 -9.86 -10.09 -9.53
N ILE A 34 -8.74 -10.46 -10.16
CA ILE A 34 -7.58 -9.56 -10.29
C ILE A 34 -7.90 -8.37 -11.18
N ILE A 35 -8.67 -8.59 -12.25
CA ILE A 35 -9.10 -7.51 -13.16
C ILE A 35 -10.03 -6.57 -12.40
N ILE A 36 -10.96 -7.12 -11.62
CA ILE A 36 -11.85 -6.34 -10.75
C ILE A 36 -11.04 -5.53 -9.72
N LEU A 37 -10.06 -6.15 -9.07
CA LEU A 37 -9.18 -5.48 -8.11
C LEU A 37 -8.33 -4.38 -8.78
N MET A 38 -7.78 -4.63 -9.96
CA MET A 38 -7.03 -3.63 -10.73
C MET A 38 -7.92 -2.45 -11.10
N VAL A 39 -9.12 -2.69 -11.65
CA VAL A 39 -10.09 -1.64 -11.96
C VAL A 39 -10.51 -0.89 -10.70
N ALA A 40 -10.77 -1.59 -9.60
CA ALA A 40 -11.10 -1.02 -8.30
C ALA A 40 -9.98 -0.10 -7.78
N SER A 41 -8.71 -0.47 -7.95
CA SER A 41 -7.55 0.33 -7.53
C SER A 41 -7.37 1.64 -8.32
N ILE A 42 -8.16 1.83 -9.39
CA ILE A 42 -8.21 3.07 -10.18
C ILE A 42 -9.52 3.81 -9.87
N VAL A 43 -10.64 3.12 -10.08
CA VAL A 43 -11.98 3.73 -10.08
C VAL A 43 -12.37 4.19 -8.68
N LEU A 44 -12.17 3.37 -7.64
CA LEU A 44 -12.56 3.75 -6.29
C LEU A 44 -11.77 4.95 -5.77
N PRO A 45 -10.42 4.96 -5.84
CA PRO A 45 -9.63 6.15 -5.50
C PRO A 45 -10.04 7.39 -6.28
N PHE A 46 -10.22 7.27 -7.60
CA PHE A 46 -10.59 8.39 -8.46
C PHE A 46 -11.98 8.96 -8.14
N VAL A 47 -12.99 8.10 -8.01
CA VAL A 47 -14.36 8.51 -7.66
C VAL A 47 -14.39 9.16 -6.28
N LEU A 48 -13.68 8.58 -5.32
CA LEU A 48 -13.59 9.13 -3.97
C LEU A 48 -12.96 10.52 -3.97
N ASP A 49 -11.86 10.69 -4.67
CA ASP A 49 -11.16 11.95 -4.83
C ASP A 49 -12.08 13.02 -5.43
N GLN A 50 -12.74 12.69 -6.56
CA GLN A 50 -13.64 13.60 -7.27
C GLN A 50 -14.90 13.97 -6.47
N LEU A 51 -15.47 13.04 -5.69
CA LEU A 51 -16.63 13.31 -4.86
C LEU A 51 -16.27 14.21 -3.68
N LEU A 52 -15.12 13.96 -3.04
CA LEU A 52 -14.69 14.71 -1.87
C LEU A 52 -14.24 16.12 -2.26
N PHE A 53 -13.43 16.28 -3.31
CA PHE A 53 -12.88 17.59 -3.72
C PHE A 53 -13.94 18.63 -4.09
N LYS A 54 -15.16 18.21 -4.47
CA LYS A 54 -16.28 19.13 -4.76
C LYS A 54 -16.92 19.73 -3.50
N SER A 55 -16.58 19.22 -2.32
CA SER A 55 -17.17 19.65 -1.04
C SER A 55 -16.33 20.72 -0.33
N LYS A 56 -17.00 21.74 0.23
CA LYS A 56 -16.36 22.68 1.18
C LYS A 56 -15.86 21.99 2.47
N TYR A 57 -16.31 20.77 2.74
CA TYR A 57 -15.93 19.98 3.92
C TYR A 57 -15.01 18.81 3.57
N HIS A 58 -14.34 18.82 2.42
CA HIS A 58 -13.52 17.71 1.96
C HIS A 58 -12.44 17.26 2.96
N VAL A 59 -11.81 18.19 3.70
CA VAL A 59 -10.82 17.88 4.73
C VAL A 59 -11.41 17.08 5.90
N PRO A 60 -12.41 17.58 6.65
CA PRO A 60 -12.99 16.82 7.75
C PRO A 60 -13.66 15.53 7.28
N ILE A 61 -14.28 15.52 6.09
CA ILE A 61 -14.82 14.27 5.52
C ILE A 61 -13.68 13.28 5.25
N GLY A 62 -12.58 13.70 4.64
CA GLY A 62 -11.43 12.83 4.37
C GLY A 62 -10.81 12.23 5.63
N LEU A 63 -10.70 13.02 6.71
CA LEU A 63 -10.18 12.55 8.00
C LEU A 63 -11.11 11.56 8.70
N VAL A 64 -12.43 11.78 8.64
CA VAL A 64 -13.43 10.87 9.22
C VAL A 64 -13.59 9.60 8.40
N LEU A 65 -13.47 9.71 7.09
CA LEU A 65 -13.63 8.60 6.17
C LEU A 65 -12.49 7.57 6.29
N PHE A 66 -11.28 8.01 6.58
CA PHE A 66 -10.12 7.14 6.70
C PHE A 66 -10.28 6.00 7.72
N PRO A 67 -10.61 6.25 9.00
CA PRO A 67 -10.86 5.18 9.96
C PRO A 67 -12.09 4.33 9.58
N ILE A 68 -13.11 4.91 8.94
CA ILE A 68 -14.27 4.17 8.45
C ILE A 68 -13.85 3.18 7.36
N LEU A 69 -13.02 3.60 6.40
CA LEU A 69 -12.51 2.73 5.35
C LEU A 69 -11.64 1.62 5.92
N VAL A 70 -10.80 1.90 6.92
CA VAL A 70 -10.02 0.86 7.62
C VAL A 70 -10.94 -0.22 8.19
N VAL A 71 -12.00 0.18 8.91
CA VAL A 71 -12.97 -0.76 9.49
C VAL A 71 -13.73 -1.53 8.40
N LEU A 72 -14.22 -0.84 7.37
CA LEU A 72 -14.97 -1.46 6.27
C LEU A 72 -14.12 -2.45 5.46
N PHE A 73 -12.87 -2.11 5.14
CA PHE A 73 -11.97 -2.99 4.42
C PHE A 73 -11.55 -4.18 5.29
N THR A 74 -11.32 -3.97 6.59
CA THR A 74 -11.08 -5.06 7.55
C THR A 74 -12.27 -6.03 7.57
N TYR A 75 -13.49 -5.51 7.73
CA TYR A 75 -14.71 -6.30 7.71
C TYR A 75 -14.89 -7.05 6.38
N ALA A 76 -14.77 -6.35 5.24
CA ALA A 76 -14.92 -6.94 3.92
C ALA A 76 -13.89 -8.05 3.70
N PHE A 77 -12.64 -7.84 4.11
CA PHE A 77 -11.59 -8.84 3.94
C PHE A 77 -11.81 -10.06 4.82
N ILE A 78 -12.23 -9.89 6.07
CA ILE A 78 -12.57 -11.01 6.96
C ILE A 78 -13.72 -11.86 6.40
N ASN A 79 -14.75 -11.22 5.83
CA ASN A 79 -15.94 -11.93 5.35
C ASN A 79 -15.77 -12.52 3.94
N PHE A 80 -15.03 -11.85 3.07
CA PHE A 80 -14.96 -12.19 1.65
C PHE A 80 -13.59 -12.63 1.18
N GLY A 81 -12.52 -12.48 1.97
CA GLY A 81 -11.19 -12.79 1.48
C GLY A 81 -10.95 -14.31 1.29
N ASN A 82 -11.87 -15.19 1.70
CA ASN A 82 -11.84 -16.62 1.37
C ASN A 82 -11.98 -16.79 -0.15
N LEU A 83 -12.78 -15.91 -0.77
CA LEU A 83 -12.92 -15.81 -2.23
C LEU A 83 -11.60 -15.37 -2.90
N LEU A 84 -10.70 -14.74 -2.13
CA LEU A 84 -9.39 -14.30 -2.54
C LEU A 84 -8.28 -15.29 -2.16
N GLY A 85 -8.60 -16.44 -1.57
CA GLY A 85 -7.63 -17.49 -1.25
C GLY A 85 -6.87 -17.33 0.07
N PHE A 86 -7.32 -16.47 0.99
CA PHE A 86 -6.75 -16.35 2.34
C PHE A 86 -7.50 -17.24 3.35
N ASP A 87 -6.88 -17.54 4.50
CA ASP A 87 -7.52 -18.29 5.60
C ASP A 87 -7.71 -17.39 6.85
N PHE A 88 -8.94 -17.32 7.36
CA PHE A 88 -9.42 -16.27 8.28
C PHE A 88 -9.47 -16.66 9.75
N TYR A 89 -9.20 -17.91 10.08
CA TYR A 89 -9.06 -18.31 11.49
C TYR A 89 -7.88 -17.60 12.19
N SER A 90 -7.08 -16.82 11.44
CA SER A 90 -5.91 -16.07 11.90
C SER A 90 -6.18 -14.60 12.27
N PHE A 91 -7.39 -14.06 12.10
CA PHE A 91 -7.70 -12.69 12.52
C PHE A 91 -8.14 -12.63 13.99
N ASP A 92 -7.36 -11.95 14.81
CA ASP A 92 -7.68 -11.62 16.20
C ASP A 92 -7.59 -10.10 16.36
N PHE A 93 -8.70 -9.47 16.71
CA PHE A 93 -8.76 -8.02 16.92
C PHE A 93 -7.89 -7.57 18.09
N ASN A 94 -7.81 -8.34 19.17
CA ASN A 94 -6.92 -8.01 20.29
C ASN A 94 -5.47 -8.05 19.83
N LYS A 95 -5.12 -9.04 19.01
CA LYS A 95 -3.79 -9.13 18.40
C LYS A 95 -3.47 -7.96 17.47
N LEU A 96 -4.46 -7.43 16.73
CA LEU A 96 -4.29 -6.21 15.93
C LEU A 96 -3.94 -5.02 16.84
N ILE A 97 -4.69 -4.81 17.91
CA ILE A 97 -4.46 -3.73 18.87
C ILE A 97 -3.09 -3.90 19.55
N ASP A 98 -2.76 -5.10 20.02
CA ASP A 98 -1.46 -5.41 20.63
C ASP A 98 -0.30 -5.18 19.65
N THR A 99 -0.48 -5.53 18.37
CA THR A 99 0.52 -5.28 17.34
C THR A 99 0.73 -3.78 17.15
N ILE A 100 -0.34 -2.98 17.09
CA ILE A 100 -0.24 -1.52 16.97
C ILE A 100 0.47 -0.93 18.20
N ILE A 101 0.00 -1.24 19.42
CA ILE A 101 0.51 -0.62 20.65
C ILE A 101 1.98 -0.98 20.88
N ASN A 102 2.36 -2.24 20.68
CA ASN A 102 3.70 -2.71 21.03
C ASN A 102 4.71 -2.58 19.87
N HIS A 103 4.23 -2.44 18.63
CA HIS A 103 5.10 -2.48 17.45
C HIS A 103 4.89 -1.32 16.46
N TRP A 104 4.22 -0.23 16.86
CA TRP A 104 4.04 0.97 16.02
C TRP A 104 5.36 1.54 15.47
N TRP A 105 6.49 1.34 16.17
CA TRP A 105 7.80 1.82 15.74
C TRP A 105 8.24 1.24 14.38
N ILE A 106 7.67 0.12 13.97
CA ILE A 106 7.96 -0.52 12.68
C ILE A 106 7.59 0.38 11.52
N PHE A 107 6.59 1.26 11.68
CA PHE A 107 6.24 2.23 10.65
C PHE A 107 7.38 3.20 10.32
N PHE A 108 8.33 3.45 11.25
CA PHE A 108 9.52 4.26 10.97
C PHE A 108 10.52 3.57 10.04
N LEU A 109 10.53 2.24 9.98
CA LEU A 109 11.44 1.49 9.11
C LEU A 109 11.15 1.72 7.62
N PHE A 110 9.93 2.12 7.28
CA PHE A 110 9.51 2.33 5.88
C PHE A 110 9.55 3.79 5.46
N TRP A 111 9.76 4.72 6.40
CA TRP A 111 9.91 6.14 6.12
C TRP A 111 11.11 6.50 5.19
N PRO A 112 12.22 5.73 5.12
CA PRO A 112 13.30 6.00 4.16
C PRO A 112 12.85 6.05 2.69
N VAL A 113 11.70 5.44 2.34
CA VAL A 113 11.11 5.57 0.99
C VAL A 113 10.77 7.02 0.64
N VAL A 114 10.41 7.85 1.63
CA VAL A 114 10.14 9.28 1.45
C VAL A 114 11.45 10.03 1.12
N GLY A 115 12.57 9.59 1.70
CA GLY A 115 13.90 10.12 1.41
C GLY A 115 14.47 9.64 0.06
N PHE A 116 14.00 8.50 -0.45
CA PHE A 116 14.50 7.91 -1.69
C PHE A 116 14.33 8.83 -2.90
N GLN A 117 13.23 9.59 -2.97
CA GLN A 117 13.02 10.59 -4.01
C GLN A 117 14.16 11.61 -4.07
N LEU A 118 14.68 12.04 -2.92
CA LEU A 118 15.76 13.02 -2.83
C LEU A 118 17.07 12.44 -3.37
N ILE A 119 17.36 11.18 -3.05
CA ILE A 119 18.54 10.47 -3.56
C ILE A 119 18.47 10.33 -5.08
N MET A 120 17.31 9.93 -5.62
CA MET A 120 17.15 9.75 -7.08
C MET A 120 17.32 11.05 -7.87
N ARG A 121 17.00 12.20 -7.28
CA ARG A 121 17.23 13.52 -7.89
C ARG A 121 18.72 13.87 -8.03
N LEU A 122 19.62 13.20 -7.32
CA LEU A 122 21.06 13.38 -7.50
C LEU A 122 21.55 12.74 -8.82
N PHE A 123 20.88 11.69 -9.30
CA PHE A 123 21.30 10.89 -10.45
C PHE A 123 20.48 11.15 -11.72
N ILE A 124 19.20 11.48 -11.60
CA ILE A 124 18.30 11.75 -12.74
C ILE A 124 18.05 13.26 -12.85
N LYS A 125 18.50 13.86 -13.96
CA LYS A 125 18.38 15.31 -14.25
C LYS A 125 17.55 15.58 -15.51
N GLY A 126 16.96 16.77 -15.60
CA GLY A 126 16.17 17.23 -16.76
C GLY A 126 14.76 17.69 -16.41
N GLU A 127 14.08 18.37 -17.34
CA GLU A 127 12.74 18.95 -17.13
C GLU A 127 11.69 17.90 -16.72
N ASN A 128 11.83 16.67 -17.22
CA ASN A 128 10.93 15.56 -16.90
C ASN A 128 11.46 14.64 -15.81
N ALA A 129 12.62 14.92 -15.20
CA ALA A 129 13.22 14.05 -14.19
C ALA A 129 12.28 13.81 -13.01
N GLY A 130 11.58 14.85 -12.56
CA GLY A 130 10.59 14.73 -11.49
C GLY A 130 9.47 13.74 -11.83
N LYS A 131 8.94 13.80 -13.07
CA LYS A 131 7.87 12.92 -13.56
C LYS A 131 8.34 11.48 -13.67
N ILE A 132 9.54 11.26 -14.25
CA ILE A 132 10.15 9.95 -14.41
C ILE A 132 10.41 9.29 -13.05
N ILE A 133 10.98 10.05 -12.10
CA ILE A 133 11.25 9.54 -10.74
C ILE A 133 9.95 9.13 -10.05
N THR A 134 8.88 9.91 -10.18
CA THR A 134 7.57 9.59 -9.58
C THR A 134 6.83 8.45 -10.26
N SER A 135 7.07 8.20 -11.54
CA SER A 135 6.32 7.19 -12.30
C SER A 135 6.93 5.80 -12.25
N ILE A 136 8.25 5.67 -12.03
CA ILE A 136 8.95 4.38 -12.14
C ILE A 136 9.71 4.00 -10.85
N PRO A 137 10.84 4.64 -10.49
CA PRO A 137 11.66 4.17 -9.37
C PRO A 137 10.99 4.33 -8.01
N ILE A 138 10.17 5.38 -7.80
CA ILE A 138 9.42 5.54 -6.54
C ILE A 138 8.43 4.38 -6.33
N PRO A 139 7.52 4.07 -7.27
CA PRO A 139 6.63 2.90 -7.16
C PRO A 139 7.36 1.60 -6.84
N ILE A 140 8.49 1.32 -7.52
CA ILE A 140 9.28 0.12 -7.25
C ILE A 140 9.75 0.08 -5.79
N PHE A 141 10.31 1.19 -5.29
CA PHE A 141 10.81 1.26 -3.92
C PHE A 141 9.69 1.21 -2.88
N GLU A 142 8.54 1.81 -3.17
CA GLU A 142 7.34 1.72 -2.34
C GLU A 142 6.81 0.30 -2.26
N GLU A 143 6.80 -0.45 -3.35
CA GLU A 143 6.41 -1.86 -3.31
C GLU A 143 7.39 -2.72 -2.51
N LEU A 144 8.70 -2.51 -2.67
CA LEU A 144 9.69 -3.22 -1.87
C LEU A 144 9.59 -2.87 -0.37
N ALA A 145 9.36 -1.60 -0.05
CA ALA A 145 9.22 -1.15 1.34
C ALA A 145 7.92 -1.68 1.98
N PHE A 146 6.78 -1.56 1.32
CA PHE A 146 5.49 -1.85 1.94
C PHE A 146 4.99 -3.27 1.69
N ARG A 147 5.23 -3.85 0.51
CA ARG A 147 4.68 -5.17 0.16
C ARG A 147 5.63 -6.30 0.49
N VAL A 148 6.94 -6.02 0.48
CA VAL A 148 7.94 -6.98 0.96
C VAL A 148 8.27 -6.72 2.41
N LEU A 149 8.95 -5.62 2.75
CA LEU A 149 9.46 -5.42 4.10
C LEU A 149 8.35 -5.26 5.15
N CYS A 150 7.37 -4.40 4.90
CA CYS A 150 6.34 -4.08 5.90
C CYS A 150 5.39 -5.25 6.16
N ILE A 151 4.80 -5.82 5.11
CA ILE A 151 3.91 -6.99 5.27
C ILE A 151 4.65 -8.14 5.97
N ASN A 152 5.89 -8.46 5.55
CA ASN A 152 6.64 -9.56 6.19
C ASN A 152 6.96 -9.27 7.65
N THR A 153 7.40 -8.05 7.97
CA THR A 153 7.73 -7.68 9.35
C THR A 153 6.49 -7.79 10.24
N ILE A 154 5.35 -7.27 9.78
CA ILE A 154 4.10 -7.35 10.54
C ILE A 154 3.62 -8.80 10.64
N TYR A 155 3.79 -9.60 9.59
CA TYR A 155 3.40 -11.02 9.61
C TYR A 155 4.22 -11.80 10.62
N LEU A 156 5.54 -11.59 10.70
CA LEU A 156 6.39 -12.27 11.69
C LEU A 156 5.95 -11.96 13.13
N LEU A 157 5.46 -10.76 13.39
CA LEU A 157 5.05 -10.31 14.72
C LEU A 157 3.60 -10.70 15.06
N SER A 158 2.71 -10.60 14.08
CA SER A 158 1.28 -10.81 14.26
C SER A 158 0.82 -12.20 13.85
N GLN A 159 1.63 -12.98 13.14
CA GLN A 159 1.29 -14.27 12.53
C GLN A 159 -0.08 -14.24 11.82
N SER A 160 -0.44 -13.08 11.25
CA SER A 160 -1.76 -12.83 10.66
C SER A 160 -1.61 -12.01 9.40
N ILE A 161 -1.94 -12.62 8.27
CA ILE A 161 -1.85 -11.97 6.96
C ILE A 161 -2.82 -10.80 6.84
N VAL A 162 -3.99 -10.91 7.48
CA VAL A 162 -5.01 -9.87 7.54
C VAL A 162 -4.46 -8.62 8.24
N ILE A 163 -3.89 -8.79 9.44
CA ILE A 163 -3.26 -7.70 10.19
C ILE A 163 -2.13 -7.08 9.37
N SER A 164 -1.34 -7.90 8.68
CA SER A 164 -0.19 -7.45 7.89
C SER A 164 -0.60 -6.58 6.70
N ILE A 165 -1.62 -6.99 5.94
CA ILE A 165 -2.14 -6.21 4.81
C ILE A 165 -2.76 -4.89 5.31
N ILE A 166 -3.56 -4.93 6.37
CA ILE A 166 -4.22 -3.74 6.93
C ILE A 166 -3.17 -2.74 7.42
N LEU A 167 -2.26 -3.16 8.28
CA LEU A 167 -1.26 -2.27 8.89
C LEU A 167 -0.26 -1.75 7.86
N SER A 168 0.13 -2.56 6.88
CA SER A 168 0.96 -2.08 5.76
C SER A 168 0.23 -1.02 4.92
N SER A 169 -1.06 -1.21 4.66
CA SER A 169 -1.87 -0.25 3.90
C SER A 169 -2.07 1.07 4.65
N ILE A 170 -2.25 1.00 5.97
CA ILE A 170 -2.30 2.19 6.84
C ILE A 170 -0.95 2.92 6.80
N ALA A 171 0.16 2.19 6.96
CA ALA A 171 1.50 2.77 6.90
C ALA A 171 1.75 3.46 5.54
N PHE A 172 1.39 2.78 4.45
CA PHE A 172 1.50 3.29 3.10
C PHE A 172 0.67 4.57 2.91
N ALA A 173 -0.55 4.63 3.46
CA ALA A 173 -1.37 5.83 3.41
C ALA A 173 -0.77 6.97 4.24
N ILE A 174 -0.24 6.69 5.43
CA ILE A 174 0.28 7.70 6.34
C ILE A 174 1.56 8.35 5.81
N ILE A 175 2.46 7.62 5.14
CA ILE A 175 3.66 8.26 4.56
C ILE A 175 3.32 9.28 3.45
N HIS A 176 2.10 9.23 2.91
CA HIS A 176 1.59 10.15 1.91
C HIS A 176 0.79 11.33 2.50
N LEU A 177 0.56 11.36 3.83
CA LEU A 177 -0.04 12.50 4.52
C LEU A 177 0.76 13.81 4.37
N PRO A 178 2.10 13.83 4.55
CA PRO A 178 2.89 15.03 4.36
C PRO A 178 3.10 15.23 2.85
N ASN A 179 2.07 15.70 2.14
CA ASN A 179 2.25 16.02 0.74
C ASN A 179 2.90 17.40 0.57
N LYS A 180 3.73 17.49 -0.49
CA LYS A 180 4.63 18.58 -0.90
C LYS A 180 4.14 19.97 -0.50
N SER A 181 5.08 20.85 -0.17
CA SER A 181 4.92 22.26 0.28
C SER A 181 4.02 23.20 -0.55
N ASN A 182 3.29 22.71 -1.55
CA ASN A 182 2.28 23.43 -2.33
C ASN A 182 0.93 22.68 -2.50
N ASP A 183 0.76 21.46 -1.96
CA ASP A 183 -0.50 20.71 -2.02
C ASP A 183 -1.40 21.12 -0.84
N LYS A 184 -1.98 22.32 -0.93
CA LYS A 184 -2.53 22.99 0.26
C LYS A 184 -3.71 22.26 0.92
N TRP A 185 -4.43 21.36 0.25
CA TRP A 185 -5.70 20.82 0.81
C TRP A 185 -6.06 19.38 0.39
N GLY A 186 -5.21 18.68 -0.37
CA GLY A 186 -5.50 17.33 -0.88
C GLY A 186 -5.05 16.14 -0.01
N GLY A 187 -4.21 16.36 1.02
CA GLY A 187 -3.62 15.29 1.83
C GLY A 187 -4.64 14.34 2.49
N PRO A 188 -5.65 14.85 3.23
CA PRO A 188 -6.66 14.02 3.87
C PRO A 188 -7.67 13.37 2.93
N VAL A 189 -7.80 13.84 1.69
CA VAL A 189 -8.62 13.17 0.67
C VAL A 189 -7.80 12.05 0.03
N LYS A 190 -6.54 12.34 -0.32
CA LYS A 190 -5.60 11.40 -0.92
C LYS A 190 -5.24 10.24 0.00
N ILE A 191 -5.21 10.42 1.32
CA ILE A 191 -4.95 9.31 2.26
C ILE A 191 -5.93 8.14 2.07
N ASN A 192 -7.19 8.44 1.75
CA ASN A 192 -8.21 7.42 1.53
C ASN A 192 -7.97 6.67 0.22
N ALA A 193 -7.68 7.40 -0.85
CA ALA A 193 -7.30 6.85 -2.15
C ALA A 193 -6.06 5.96 -2.03
N VAL A 194 -5.02 6.44 -1.35
CA VAL A 194 -3.76 5.71 -1.12
C VAL A 194 -3.99 4.48 -0.25
N PHE A 195 -4.88 4.53 0.75
CA PHE A 195 -5.25 3.36 1.54
C PHE A 195 -5.93 2.28 0.70
N ILE A 196 -6.90 2.64 -0.13
CA ILE A 196 -7.62 1.69 -1.00
C ILE A 196 -6.64 1.01 -1.96
N SER A 197 -5.81 1.79 -2.66
CA SER A 197 -4.77 1.24 -3.55
C SER A 197 -3.76 0.42 -2.75
N GLY A 198 -3.37 0.92 -1.57
CA GLY A 198 -2.59 0.27 -0.54
C GLY A 198 -2.97 -1.18 -0.33
N PHE A 199 -4.23 -1.33 0.04
CA PHE A 199 -4.88 -2.59 0.40
C PHE A 199 -4.98 -3.54 -0.77
N ILE A 200 -5.43 -3.05 -1.92
CA ILE A 200 -5.56 -3.86 -3.13
C ILE A 200 -4.20 -4.38 -3.59
N TRP A 201 -3.18 -3.53 -3.62
CA TRP A 201 -1.83 -3.95 -4.00
C TRP A 201 -1.22 -4.91 -2.98
N GLY A 202 -1.53 -4.75 -1.69
CA GLY A 202 -1.17 -5.74 -0.66
C GLY A 202 -1.76 -7.13 -0.95
N ILE A 203 -3.05 -7.20 -1.31
CA ILE A 203 -3.68 -8.45 -1.75
C ILE A 203 -2.99 -9.01 -2.99
N VAL A 204 -2.76 -8.17 -4.00
CA VAL A 204 -2.14 -8.60 -5.26
C VAL A 204 -0.73 -9.13 -5.02
N ALA A 205 0.07 -8.45 -4.20
CA ALA A 205 1.43 -8.87 -3.88
C ALA A 205 1.46 -10.25 -3.20
N ILE A 206 0.49 -10.55 -2.33
CA ILE A 206 0.42 -11.85 -1.66
C ILE A 206 -0.11 -12.95 -2.58
N GLN A 207 -1.16 -12.68 -3.36
CA GLN A 207 -1.82 -13.70 -4.18
C GLN A 207 -1.08 -13.97 -5.50
N TYR A 208 -0.43 -12.95 -6.07
CA TYR A 208 0.14 -13.00 -7.43
C TYR A 208 1.62 -12.62 -7.47
N GLY A 209 2.19 -12.18 -6.35
CA GLY A 209 3.61 -11.85 -6.23
C GLY A 209 3.93 -10.37 -6.34
N VAL A 210 5.02 -9.98 -5.69
CA VAL A 210 5.49 -8.58 -5.63
C VAL A 210 5.77 -7.97 -7.00
N ILE A 211 6.25 -8.78 -7.97
CA ILE A 211 6.55 -8.29 -9.33
C ILE A 211 5.28 -7.78 -10.01
N PHE A 212 4.16 -8.48 -9.84
CA PHE A 212 2.87 -8.02 -10.37
C PHE A 212 2.39 -6.73 -9.70
N SER A 213 2.55 -6.64 -8.37
CA SER A 213 2.23 -5.42 -7.61
C SER A 213 3.06 -4.22 -8.11
N ILE A 214 4.37 -4.41 -8.35
CA ILE A 214 5.27 -3.41 -8.95
C ILE A 214 4.79 -2.96 -10.32
N ILE A 215 4.50 -3.90 -11.21
CA ILE A 215 4.06 -3.58 -12.57
C ILE A 215 2.78 -2.74 -12.54
N ILE A 216 1.80 -3.15 -11.73
CA ILE A 216 0.53 -2.43 -11.60
C ILE A 216 0.77 -1.03 -11.04
N HIS A 217 1.54 -0.90 -9.96
CA HIS A 217 1.82 0.40 -9.36
C HIS A 217 2.55 1.34 -10.33
N VAL A 218 3.57 0.86 -11.05
CA VAL A 218 4.28 1.64 -12.09
C VAL A 218 3.33 2.09 -13.20
N ILE A 219 2.47 1.20 -13.69
CA ILE A 219 1.47 1.54 -14.72
C ILE A 219 0.53 2.63 -14.20
N LEU A 220 0.00 2.46 -12.99
CA LEU A 220 -0.95 3.40 -12.40
C LEU A 220 -0.35 4.78 -12.15
N ASN A 221 0.85 4.86 -11.59
CA ASN A 221 1.54 6.14 -11.44
C ASN A 221 1.92 6.74 -12.79
N SER A 222 2.30 5.94 -13.79
CA SER A 222 2.57 6.44 -15.14
C SER A 222 1.31 7.03 -15.79
N VAL A 223 0.16 6.36 -15.66
CA VAL A 223 -1.13 6.88 -16.12
C VAL A 223 -1.50 8.16 -15.37
N GLY A 224 -1.35 8.17 -14.04
CA GLY A 224 -1.62 9.34 -13.20
C GLY A 224 -0.75 10.55 -13.55
N VAL A 225 0.52 10.34 -13.88
CA VAL A 225 1.49 11.43 -14.16
C VAL A 225 1.44 11.90 -15.61
N PHE A 226 1.28 11.00 -16.58
CA PHE A 226 1.42 11.32 -18.01
C PHE A 226 0.11 11.39 -18.79
N VAL A 227 -0.95 10.73 -18.31
CA VAL A 227 -2.22 10.58 -19.05
C VAL A 227 -3.34 11.39 -18.41
N MET A 228 -3.60 11.24 -17.11
CA MET A 228 -4.74 11.88 -16.43
C MET A 228 -4.77 13.42 -16.55
N PRO A 229 -3.65 14.16 -16.46
CA PRO A 229 -3.67 15.62 -16.62
C PRO A 229 -4.08 16.09 -18.02
N LYS A 230 -4.07 15.19 -19.03
CA LYS A 230 -4.52 15.51 -20.39
C LYS A 230 -6.00 15.24 -20.61
N LEU A 231 -6.65 14.48 -19.71
CA LEU A 231 -8.03 14.03 -19.84
C LEU A 231 -9.00 14.87 -19.01
N ILE A 232 -8.51 15.56 -17.98
CA ILE A 232 -9.31 16.41 -17.09
C ILE A 232 -8.69 17.81 -17.17
N PRO A 233 -9.25 18.72 -17.99
CA PRO A 233 -8.81 20.11 -18.04
C PRO A 233 -9.04 20.77 -16.67
N GLU A 234 -8.09 21.59 -16.23
CA GLU A 234 -8.20 22.43 -15.02
C GLU A 234 -9.41 23.37 -15.07
#